data_AF-A0A1L5KGA1-F1
#
_entry.id   AF-A0A1L5KGA1-F1
#
_cell.length_a   1.000
_cell.length_b   1.000
_cell.length_c   1.000
_cell.angle_alpha   90.00
_cell.angle_beta   90.00
_cell.angle_gamma   90.00
#
_symmetry.space_group_name_H-M   'P 1'
#
loop_
_entity.id
_entity.type
_entity.pdbx_description
1 polymer ?
#
loop_
_entity_poly.entity_id
_entity_poly.type
_entity_poly.pdbx_seq_one_letter_code
_entity_poly.pdbx_strand_id
1 'polypeptide(L)'
;SLGEAEAQVFDAHLMVLSDPEMVGQIKQNIQDNKVNAEAALKEVTDMYIGMFEAMDDNAYMQERAADIRDVAKRILAHLLGVTLPNPSMINEEVIVVAHDLTPSDTAQLDRTYVKAFVTDIGGRTSHSAIMARSLEIPAIVGTKEITDKVKAGDILAVNGIIGDVIIDPTDAEKSEFEAEAKAYADQKAEWDKLKNAETVTADGKHVELA
;
A
#
# COMPACT_ATOMS: atom_id res chain seq x y z
N SER A 1 10.75 -2.96 -11.77
CA SER A 1 11.64 -2.72 -10.63
C SER A 1 10.97 -1.67 -9.77
N LEU A 2 10.83 -1.89 -8.46
CA LEU A 2 10.51 -0.79 -7.54
C LEU A 2 11.65 0.24 -7.60
N GLY A 3 11.35 1.53 -7.42
CA GLY A 3 12.33 2.60 -7.45
C GLY A 3 13.21 2.64 -6.19
N GLU A 4 14.19 3.54 -6.19
CA GLU A 4 15.22 3.64 -5.15
C GLU A 4 14.65 4.15 -3.81
N ALA A 5 13.62 5.00 -3.84
CA ALA A 5 12.90 5.46 -2.65
C ALA A 5 12.08 4.33 -2.01
N GLU A 6 11.49 3.45 -2.81
CA GLU A 6 10.71 2.31 -2.33
C GLU A 6 11.58 1.23 -1.67
N ALA A 7 12.83 1.07 -2.11
CA ALA A 7 13.80 0.19 -1.47
C ALA A 7 14.19 0.67 -0.05
N GLN A 8 14.22 1.98 0.19
CA GLN A 8 14.60 2.56 1.49
C GLN A 8 13.62 2.16 2.62
N VAL A 9 12.36 1.89 2.30
CA VAL A 9 11.38 1.38 3.28
C VAL A 9 11.78 0.00 3.79
N PHE A 10 12.25 -0.88 2.90
CA PHE A 10 12.74 -2.21 3.29
C PHE A 10 14.06 -2.14 4.05
N ASP A 11 14.93 -1.17 3.74
CA ASP A 11 16.14 -0.93 4.52
C ASP A 11 15.81 -0.53 5.95
N ALA A 12 14.80 0.32 6.16
CA ALA A 12 14.30 0.67 7.49
C ALA A 12 13.76 -0.56 8.23
N HIS A 13 12.99 -1.43 7.55
CA HIS A 13 12.50 -2.68 8.14
C HIS A 13 13.64 -3.61 8.57
N LEU A 14 14.68 -3.74 7.75
CA LEU A 14 15.87 -4.55 8.06
C LEU A 14 16.67 -3.97 9.23
N MET A 15 16.78 -2.66 9.33
CA MET A 15 17.43 -1.99 10.47
C MET A 15 16.70 -2.30 11.78
N VAL A 16 15.36 -2.22 11.80
CA VAL A 16 14.55 -2.56 12.98
C VAL A 16 14.72 -4.02 13.38
N LEU A 17 14.68 -4.94 12.41
CA LEU A 17 14.90 -6.38 12.64
C LEU A 17 16.29 -6.70 13.18
N SER A 18 17.29 -5.93 12.76
CA SER A 18 18.69 -6.17 13.09
C SER A 18 19.14 -5.41 14.34
N ASP A 19 18.26 -4.62 14.97
CA ASP A 19 18.58 -3.82 16.15
C ASP A 19 18.86 -4.73 17.36
N PRO A 20 20.12 -4.80 17.83
CA PRO A 20 20.46 -5.62 18.99
C PRO A 20 19.81 -5.14 20.28
N GLU A 21 19.49 -3.85 20.39
CA GLU A 21 18.86 -3.26 21.57
C GLU A 21 17.42 -3.76 21.71
N MET A 22 16.64 -3.68 20.62
CA MET A 22 15.26 -4.17 20.60
C MET A 22 15.19 -5.68 20.87
N VAL A 23 16.04 -6.48 20.21
CA VAL A 23 16.10 -7.93 20.44
C VAL A 23 16.56 -8.25 21.87
N GLY A 24 17.52 -7.49 22.40
CA GLY A 24 18.00 -7.61 23.78
C GLY A 24 16.90 -7.34 24.79
N GLN A 25 16.12 -6.27 24.59
CA GLN A 25 15.04 -5.88 25.47
C GLN A 25 13.87 -6.88 25.45
N ILE A 26 13.54 -7.44 24.28
CA ILE A 26 12.55 -8.53 24.18
C ILE A 26 13.03 -9.74 24.98
N LYS A 27 14.28 -10.17 24.81
CA LYS A 27 14.85 -11.31 25.57
C LYS A 27 14.87 -11.05 27.07
N GLN A 28 15.22 -9.83 27.48
CA GLN A 28 15.23 -9.45 28.89
C GLN A 28 13.81 -9.48 29.48
N ASN A 29 12.81 -8.97 28.75
CA ASN A 29 11.42 -8.99 29.18
C ASN A 29 10.92 -10.44 29.40
N ILE A 30 11.26 -11.37 28.49
CA ILE A 30 10.96 -12.80 28.66
C ILE A 30 11.61 -13.35 29.94
N GLN A 31 12.87 -13.00 30.20
CA GLN A 31 13.61 -13.53 31.35
C GLN A 31 13.13 -12.98 32.69
N ASP A 32 12.87 -11.67 32.76
CA ASP A 32 12.53 -10.99 34.01
C ASP A 32 11.05 -11.16 34.36
N ASN A 33 10.16 -10.92 33.40
CA ASN A 33 8.71 -10.92 33.62
C ASN A 33 8.06 -12.28 33.35
N LYS A 34 8.83 -13.27 32.88
CA LYS A 34 8.37 -14.65 32.61
C LYS A 34 7.17 -14.72 31.65
N VAL A 35 7.12 -13.78 30.71
CA VAL A 35 6.12 -13.74 29.63
C VAL A 35 6.57 -14.56 28.42
N ASN A 36 5.63 -14.95 27.55
CA ASN A 36 5.96 -15.62 26.30
C ASN A 36 6.58 -14.64 25.27
N ALA A 37 7.13 -15.18 24.18
CA ALA A 37 7.82 -14.38 23.18
C ALA A 37 6.89 -13.39 22.47
N GLU A 38 5.63 -13.77 22.27
CA GLU A 38 4.60 -12.99 21.61
C GLU A 38 4.20 -11.75 22.44
N ALA A 39 3.99 -11.92 23.73
CA ALA A 39 3.70 -10.83 24.64
C ALA A 39 4.91 -9.91 24.81
N ALA A 40 6.11 -10.49 24.99
CA ALA A 40 7.34 -9.70 25.09
C ALA A 40 7.62 -8.87 23.85
N LEU A 41 7.44 -9.46 22.66
CA LEU A 41 7.54 -8.75 21.38
C LEU A 41 6.56 -7.58 21.35
N LYS A 42 5.27 -7.86 21.60
CA LYS A 42 4.20 -6.86 21.54
C LYS A 42 4.45 -5.69 22.50
N GLU A 43 4.78 -5.97 23.76
CA GLU A 43 5.03 -4.94 24.77
C GLU A 43 6.20 -4.04 24.40
N VAL A 44 7.32 -4.62 23.95
CA VAL A 44 8.50 -3.84 23.55
C VAL A 44 8.21 -3.04 22.28
N THR A 45 7.58 -3.63 21.27
CA THR A 45 7.24 -2.90 20.03
C THR A 45 6.22 -1.80 20.28
N ASP A 46 5.20 -2.04 21.12
CA ASP A 46 4.20 -1.02 21.46
C ASP A 46 4.82 0.17 22.20
N MET A 47 5.82 -0.07 23.06
CA MET A 47 6.59 0.99 23.71
C MET A 47 7.33 1.86 22.70
N TYR A 48 8.05 1.26 21.74
CA TYR A 48 8.75 2.01 20.69
C TYR A 48 7.77 2.75 19.77
N ILE A 49 6.69 2.10 19.34
CA ILE A 49 5.64 2.70 18.53
C ILE A 49 5.06 3.93 19.24
N GLY A 50 4.67 3.80 20.51
CA GLY A 50 4.13 4.91 21.28
C GLY A 50 5.14 6.05 21.47
N MET A 51 6.42 5.74 21.62
CA MET A 51 7.49 6.76 21.68
C MET A 51 7.62 7.53 20.35
N PHE A 52 7.57 6.84 19.20
CA PHE A 52 7.67 7.47 17.89
C PHE A 52 6.40 8.26 17.52
N GLU A 53 5.22 7.76 17.87
CA GLU A 53 3.95 8.47 17.64
C GLU A 53 3.85 9.76 18.47
N ALA A 54 4.41 9.77 19.67
CA ALA A 54 4.44 10.95 20.55
C ALA A 54 5.39 12.07 20.07
N MET A 55 6.21 11.84 19.04
CA MET A 55 7.08 12.86 18.44
C MET A 55 6.30 13.69 17.41
N ASP A 56 5.39 14.54 17.89
CA ASP A 56 4.52 15.41 17.07
C ASP A 56 5.27 16.37 16.15
N ASP A 57 6.54 16.66 16.45
CA ASP A 57 7.41 17.56 15.71
C ASP A 57 8.19 16.89 14.57
N ASN A 58 8.03 15.57 14.37
CA ASN A 58 8.80 14.83 13.37
C ASN A 58 7.95 13.79 12.61
N ALA A 59 7.31 14.25 11.53
CA ALA A 59 6.49 13.41 10.65
C ALA A 59 7.25 12.17 10.12
N TYR A 60 8.56 12.28 9.87
CA TYR A 60 9.39 11.15 9.44
C TYR A 60 9.51 10.07 10.53
N MET A 61 9.54 10.44 11.80
CA MET A 61 9.54 9.48 12.91
C MET A 61 8.16 8.85 13.13
N GLN A 62 7.08 9.60 12.90
CA GLN A 62 5.73 9.05 12.93
C GLN A 62 5.51 7.99 11.84
N GLU A 63 6.07 8.19 10.64
CA GLU A 63 6.05 7.17 9.58
C GLU A 63 6.81 5.90 9.98
N ARG A 64 7.97 6.03 10.65
CA ARG A 64 8.70 4.86 11.18
C ARG A 64 7.91 4.05 12.20
N ALA A 65 6.97 4.65 12.92
CA ALA A 65 6.11 3.90 13.84
C ALA A 65 5.23 2.88 13.08
N ALA A 66 4.74 3.25 11.90
CA ALA A 66 3.98 2.35 11.03
C ALA A 66 4.87 1.21 10.48
N ASP A 67 6.11 1.50 10.12
CA ASP A 67 7.09 0.51 9.66
C ASP A 67 7.42 -0.53 10.74
N ILE A 68 7.68 -0.07 11.97
CA ILE A 68 7.92 -0.96 13.12
C ILE A 68 6.69 -1.84 13.38
N ARG A 69 5.49 -1.27 13.26
CA ARG A 69 4.24 -2.01 13.41
C ARG A 69 4.08 -3.11 12.35
N ASP A 70 4.44 -2.84 11.09
CA ASP A 70 4.41 -3.85 10.01
C ASP A 70 5.39 -5.00 10.29
N VAL A 71 6.64 -4.67 10.64
CA VAL A 71 7.65 -5.66 11.02
C VAL A 71 7.21 -6.49 12.23
N ALA A 72 6.73 -5.84 13.29
CA ALA A 72 6.25 -6.50 14.51
C ALA A 72 5.11 -7.48 14.22
N LYS A 73 4.15 -7.07 13.37
CA LYS A 73 3.03 -7.92 12.94
C LYS A 73 3.52 -9.17 12.19
N ARG A 74 4.53 -9.04 11.33
CA ARG A 74 5.15 -10.16 10.61
C ARG A 74 5.86 -11.13 11.55
N ILE A 75 6.68 -10.63 12.47
CA ILE A 75 7.36 -11.48 13.47
C ILE A 75 6.32 -12.20 14.34
N LEU A 76 5.29 -11.49 14.80
CA LEU A 76 4.23 -12.06 15.64
C LEU A 76 3.48 -13.17 14.90
N ALA A 77 3.17 -12.99 13.62
CA ALA A 77 2.54 -14.03 12.81
C ALA A 77 3.42 -15.29 12.70
N HIS A 78 4.74 -15.12 12.52
CA HIS A 78 5.69 -16.24 12.53
C HIS A 78 5.76 -16.96 13.89
N LEU A 79 5.73 -16.22 15.01
CA LEU A 79 5.73 -16.81 16.35
C LEU A 79 4.44 -17.60 16.63
N LEU A 80 3.29 -17.06 16.21
CA LEU A 80 1.98 -17.70 16.38
C LEU A 80 1.72 -18.83 15.37
N GLY A 81 2.58 -19.00 14.36
CA GLY A 81 2.38 -19.95 13.27
C GLY A 81 1.17 -19.61 12.38
N VAL A 82 0.78 -18.34 12.33
CA VAL A 82 -0.33 -17.86 11.50
C VAL A 82 0.21 -17.35 10.18
N THR A 83 -0.43 -17.73 9.08
CA THR A 83 -0.10 -17.22 7.75
C THR A 83 -0.69 -15.84 7.57
N LEU A 84 0.16 -14.85 7.28
CA LEU A 84 -0.32 -13.57 6.78
C LEU A 84 -0.82 -13.72 5.34
N PRO A 85 -1.83 -12.93 4.92
CA PRO A 85 -2.18 -12.82 3.52
C PRO A 85 -0.93 -12.46 2.71
N ASN A 86 -0.64 -13.24 1.68
CA ASN A 86 0.50 -12.97 0.80
C ASN A 86 -0.04 -12.57 -0.58
N PRO A 87 0.01 -11.27 -0.93
CA PRO A 87 -0.43 -10.81 -2.24
C PRO A 87 0.34 -11.44 -3.41
N SER A 88 1.55 -11.96 -3.19
CA SER A 88 2.32 -12.64 -4.22
C SER A 88 1.74 -14.00 -4.64
N MET A 89 0.74 -14.52 -3.91
CA MET A 89 0.07 -15.78 -4.23
C MET A 89 -1.08 -15.61 -5.22
N ILE A 90 -1.43 -14.36 -5.56
CA ILE A 90 -2.48 -14.05 -6.52
C ILE A 90 -2.03 -14.51 -7.91
N ASN A 91 -2.83 -15.37 -8.55
CA ASN A 91 -2.53 -15.98 -9.85
C ASN A 91 -3.65 -15.80 -10.88
N GLU A 92 -4.64 -14.96 -10.57
CA GLU A 92 -5.77 -14.62 -11.44
C GLU A 92 -6.08 -13.12 -11.34
N GLU A 93 -6.83 -12.59 -12.29
CA GLU A 93 -7.15 -11.17 -12.34
C GLU A 93 -8.12 -10.79 -11.21
N VAL A 94 -7.68 -9.95 -10.27
CA VAL A 94 -8.46 -9.59 -9.08
C VAL A 94 -8.41 -8.09 -8.77
N ILE A 95 -9.41 -7.64 -8.01
CA ILE A 95 -9.42 -6.34 -7.34
C ILE A 95 -9.21 -6.59 -5.85
N VAL A 96 -8.17 -5.99 -5.29
CA VAL A 96 -7.81 -6.19 -3.88
C VAL A 96 -8.60 -5.22 -3.01
N VAL A 97 -9.38 -5.75 -2.07
CA VAL A 97 -10.08 -4.96 -1.06
C VAL A 97 -9.47 -5.24 0.31
N ALA A 98 -9.06 -4.19 1.01
CA ALA A 98 -8.41 -4.30 2.31
C ALA A 98 -8.79 -3.13 3.22
N HIS A 99 -8.61 -3.28 4.54
CA HIS A 99 -8.76 -2.15 5.45
C HIS A 99 -7.66 -1.12 5.19
N ASP A 100 -6.43 -1.62 5.13
CA ASP A 100 -5.22 -0.90 4.79
C ASP A 100 -4.28 -1.83 4.02
N LEU A 101 -3.37 -1.26 3.23
CA LEU A 101 -2.28 -1.98 2.59
C LEU A 101 -0.96 -1.37 3.03
N THR A 102 -0.11 -2.18 3.65
CA THR A 102 1.21 -1.74 4.09
C THR A 102 2.15 -1.56 2.88
N PRO A 103 3.25 -0.81 3.02
CA PRO A 103 4.28 -0.73 1.99
C PRO A 103 4.77 -2.12 1.56
N SER A 104 4.91 -3.04 2.51
CA SER A 104 5.34 -4.40 2.22
C SER A 104 4.32 -5.20 1.43
N ASP A 105 3.02 -4.99 1.66
CA ASP A 105 1.95 -5.67 0.93
C ASP A 105 1.85 -5.14 -0.50
N THR A 106 1.87 -3.81 -0.66
CA THR A 106 1.81 -3.15 -1.98
C THR A 106 3.01 -3.48 -2.86
N ALA A 107 4.20 -3.60 -2.29
CA ALA A 107 5.41 -4.00 -3.02
C ALA A 107 5.37 -5.43 -3.55
N GLN A 108 4.55 -6.30 -2.95
CA GLN A 108 4.38 -7.70 -3.37
C GLN A 108 3.27 -7.88 -4.40
N LEU A 109 2.50 -6.83 -4.72
CA LEU A 109 1.44 -6.89 -5.71
C LEU A 109 2.02 -7.08 -7.12
N ASP A 110 1.50 -8.07 -7.82
CA ASP A 110 1.80 -8.27 -9.23
C ASP A 110 0.80 -7.52 -10.11
N ARG A 111 1.31 -6.54 -10.87
CA ARG A 111 0.54 -5.72 -11.81
C ARG A 111 -0.17 -6.54 -12.90
N THR A 112 0.30 -7.75 -13.18
CA THR A 112 -0.33 -8.63 -14.17
C THR A 112 -1.71 -9.11 -13.70
N TYR A 113 -1.84 -9.38 -12.40
CA TYR A 113 -3.02 -9.95 -11.79
C TYR A 113 -3.87 -8.91 -11.06
N VAL A 114 -3.26 -7.97 -10.35
CA VAL A 114 -3.98 -6.97 -9.57
C VAL A 114 -4.44 -5.83 -10.48
N LYS A 115 -5.73 -5.77 -10.79
CA LYS A 115 -6.33 -4.77 -11.69
C LYS A 115 -6.63 -3.45 -11.01
N ALA A 116 -6.95 -3.49 -9.72
CA ALA A 116 -7.14 -2.32 -8.88
C ALA A 116 -7.03 -2.71 -7.41
N PHE A 117 -6.91 -1.72 -6.53
CA PHE A 117 -7.14 -1.93 -5.10
C PHE A 117 -7.94 -0.82 -4.44
N VAL A 118 -8.68 -1.20 -3.41
CA VAL A 118 -9.57 -0.31 -2.66
C VAL A 118 -9.34 -0.49 -1.16
N THR A 119 -9.11 0.61 -0.44
CA THR A 119 -8.85 0.57 1.01
C THR A 119 -9.78 1.45 1.82
N ASP A 120 -10.15 0.99 3.03
CA ASP A 120 -10.99 1.77 3.96
C ASP A 120 -10.27 3.01 4.46
N ILE A 121 -8.98 2.86 4.79
CA ILE A 121 -8.15 3.95 5.28
C ILE A 121 -7.11 4.36 4.24
N GLY A 122 -6.44 5.47 4.53
CA GLY A 122 -5.46 6.06 3.64
C GLY A 122 -5.95 7.35 3.00
N GLY A 123 -4.99 8.16 2.56
CA GLY A 123 -5.21 9.43 1.89
C GLY A 123 -4.42 9.51 0.59
N ARG A 124 -4.65 10.58 -0.19
CA ARG A 124 -4.00 10.79 -1.49
C ARG A 124 -2.46 10.81 -1.43
N THR A 125 -1.90 11.08 -0.27
CA THR A 125 -0.46 11.13 0.02
C THR A 125 0.04 9.94 0.86
N SER A 126 -0.81 8.94 1.11
CA SER A 126 -0.42 7.74 1.85
C SER A 126 0.54 6.88 1.04
N HIS A 127 1.35 6.07 1.74
CA HIS A 127 2.26 5.10 1.13
C HIS A 127 1.55 4.21 0.11
N SER A 128 0.38 3.67 0.47
CA SER A 128 -0.43 2.82 -0.40
C SER A 128 -0.84 3.56 -1.68
N ALA A 129 -1.24 4.83 -1.59
CA ALA A 129 -1.60 5.66 -2.74
C ALA A 129 -0.39 6.06 -3.61
N ILE A 130 0.78 6.29 -3.01
CA ILE A 130 2.01 6.57 -3.74
C ILE A 130 2.46 5.32 -4.51
N MET A 131 2.47 4.16 -3.85
CA MET A 131 2.81 2.87 -4.45
C MET A 131 1.87 2.52 -5.61
N ALA A 132 0.57 2.79 -5.48
CA ALA A 132 -0.41 2.64 -6.57
C ALA A 132 0.05 3.32 -7.86
N ARG A 133 0.50 4.58 -7.72
CA ARG A 133 0.93 5.40 -8.85
C ARG A 133 2.23 4.88 -9.46
N SER A 134 3.21 4.52 -8.64
CA SER A 134 4.47 3.92 -9.12
C SER A 134 4.23 2.60 -9.86
N LEU A 135 3.24 1.82 -9.44
CA LEU A 135 2.86 0.56 -10.08
C LEU A 135 1.91 0.74 -11.28
N GLU A 136 1.42 1.95 -11.53
CA GLU A 136 0.37 2.27 -12.51
C GLU A 136 -0.92 1.44 -12.32
N ILE A 137 -1.24 1.09 -11.07
CA ILE A 137 -2.45 0.35 -10.71
C ILE A 137 -3.51 1.35 -10.22
N PRO A 138 -4.75 1.32 -10.75
CA PRO A 138 -5.86 2.09 -10.22
C PRO A 138 -6.08 1.82 -8.73
N ALA A 139 -6.18 2.88 -7.93
CA ALA A 139 -6.39 2.76 -6.50
C ALA A 139 -7.36 3.82 -5.96
N ILE A 140 -8.24 3.38 -5.06
CA ILE A 140 -9.12 4.25 -4.28
C ILE A 140 -8.85 3.97 -2.81
N VAL A 141 -8.47 5.02 -2.07
CA VAL A 141 -8.13 4.92 -0.65
C VAL A 141 -9.08 5.79 0.16
N GLY A 142 -9.37 5.39 1.39
CA GLY A 142 -10.22 6.18 2.30
C GLY A 142 -11.72 5.97 2.09
N THR A 143 -12.15 4.79 1.63
CA THR A 143 -13.58 4.45 1.44
C THR A 143 -14.35 4.22 2.75
N LYS A 144 -13.64 4.09 3.88
CA LYS A 144 -14.11 3.88 5.25
C LYS A 144 -14.80 2.55 5.54
N GLU A 145 -15.59 2.03 4.61
CA GLU A 145 -16.52 0.91 4.83
C GLU A 145 -16.56 -0.08 3.65
N ILE A 146 -15.55 -0.11 2.77
CA ILE A 146 -15.56 -1.04 1.63
C ILE A 146 -15.42 -2.49 2.12
N THR A 147 -14.62 -2.73 3.16
CA THR A 147 -14.40 -4.09 3.69
C THR A 147 -15.64 -4.69 4.33
N ASP A 148 -16.55 -3.86 4.83
CA ASP A 148 -17.83 -4.29 5.39
C ASP A 148 -18.89 -4.59 4.31
N LYS A 149 -18.73 -3.99 3.12
CA LYS A 149 -19.72 -4.07 2.04
C LYS A 149 -19.40 -5.15 1.01
N VAL A 150 -18.12 -5.46 0.80
CA VAL A 150 -17.66 -6.38 -0.24
C VAL A 150 -17.31 -7.73 0.36
N LYS A 151 -17.67 -8.81 -0.35
CA LYS A 151 -17.25 -10.18 -0.03
C LYS A 151 -16.30 -10.72 -1.09
N ALA A 152 -15.49 -11.68 -0.68
CA ALA A 152 -14.61 -12.39 -1.61
C ALA A 152 -15.45 -13.10 -2.69
N GLY A 153 -15.14 -12.81 -3.95
CA GLY A 153 -15.85 -13.33 -5.13
C GLY A 153 -16.87 -12.37 -5.74
N ASP A 154 -17.17 -11.24 -5.09
CA ASP A 154 -18.03 -10.20 -5.67
C ASP A 154 -17.33 -9.54 -6.87
N ILE A 155 -18.13 -9.13 -7.85
CA ILE A 155 -17.61 -8.40 -9.01
C ILE A 155 -17.58 -6.92 -8.67
N LEU A 156 -16.44 -6.28 -8.91
CA LEU A 156 -16.25 -4.86 -8.65
C LEU A 156 -15.90 -4.13 -9.95
N ALA A 157 -16.43 -2.93 -10.10
CA ALA A 157 -15.97 -1.97 -11.10
C ALA A 157 -15.35 -0.78 -10.36
N VAL A 158 -14.10 -0.44 -10.69
CA VAL A 158 -13.31 0.58 -9.98
C VAL A 158 -12.85 1.64 -10.97
N ASN A 159 -13.23 2.89 -10.74
CA ASN A 159 -12.79 4.04 -11.53
C ASN A 159 -11.87 4.92 -10.68
N GLY A 160 -10.55 4.76 -10.86
CA GLY A 160 -9.54 5.54 -10.15
C GLY A 160 -9.41 7.01 -10.58
N ILE A 161 -10.11 7.45 -11.64
CA ILE A 161 -10.10 8.84 -12.11
C ILE A 161 -11.08 9.69 -11.30
N ILE A 162 -12.33 9.22 -11.21
CA ILE A 162 -13.40 9.93 -10.47
C ILE A 162 -13.51 9.48 -9.01
N GLY A 163 -12.98 8.30 -8.69
CA GLY A 163 -12.98 7.76 -7.33
C GLY A 163 -14.20 6.91 -6.96
N ASP A 164 -14.85 6.29 -7.96
CA ASP A 164 -16.05 5.48 -7.75
C ASP A 164 -15.76 3.98 -7.73
N VAL A 165 -16.47 3.27 -6.86
CA VAL A 165 -16.48 1.80 -6.75
C VAL A 165 -17.92 1.32 -6.82
N ILE A 166 -18.21 0.44 -7.77
CA ILE A 166 -19.52 -0.22 -7.92
C ILE A 166 -19.35 -1.69 -7.53
N ILE A 167 -20.23 -2.15 -6.63
CA ILE A 167 -20.32 -3.54 -6.19
C ILE A 167 -21.45 -4.20 -6.98
N ASP A 168 -21.18 -5.38 -7.53
CA ASP A 168 -22.10 -6.12 -8.40
C ASP A 168 -22.68 -5.27 -9.54
N PRO A 169 -21.82 -4.71 -10.42
CA PRO A 169 -22.27 -3.86 -11.51
C PRO A 169 -23.19 -4.62 -12.47
N THR A 170 -24.21 -3.93 -12.95
CA THR A 170 -25.05 -4.39 -14.05
C THR A 170 -24.24 -4.53 -15.34
N ASP A 171 -24.75 -5.30 -16.31
CA ASP A 171 -24.04 -5.47 -17.60
C ASP A 171 -23.90 -4.15 -18.37
N ALA A 172 -24.81 -3.20 -18.14
CA ALA A 172 -24.71 -1.85 -18.68
C ALA A 172 -23.53 -1.09 -18.05
N GLU A 173 -23.41 -1.10 -16.72
CA GLU A 173 -22.31 -0.45 -16.00
C GLU A 173 -20.96 -1.11 -16.34
N LYS A 174 -20.91 -2.44 -16.47
CA LYS A 174 -19.70 -3.15 -16.94
C LYS A 174 -19.26 -2.64 -18.31
N SER A 175 -20.20 -2.56 -19.25
CA SER A 175 -19.92 -2.10 -20.61
C SER A 175 -19.43 -0.64 -20.63
N GLU A 176 -19.97 0.21 -19.75
CA GLU A 176 -19.54 1.59 -19.58
C GLU A 176 -18.10 1.67 -19.04
N PHE A 177 -17.78 0.94 -17.96
CA PHE A 177 -16.43 0.90 -17.40
C PHE A 177 -15.41 0.31 -18.38
N GLU A 178 -15.78 -0.69 -19.16
CA GLU A 178 -14.93 -1.24 -20.22
C GLU A 178 -14.66 -0.20 -21.33
N ALA A 179 -15.67 0.58 -21.71
CA ALA A 179 -15.52 1.65 -22.68
C ALA A 179 -14.62 2.79 -22.15
N GLU A 180 -14.79 3.17 -20.88
CA GLU A 180 -13.94 4.15 -20.21
C GLU A 180 -12.48 3.67 -20.10
N ALA A 181 -12.27 2.42 -19.71
CA ALA A 181 -10.94 1.82 -19.63
C ALA A 181 -10.24 1.81 -20.99
N LYS A 182 -10.99 1.49 -22.06
CA LYS A 182 -10.47 1.56 -23.44
C LYS A 182 -10.13 2.99 -23.85
N ALA A 183 -11.01 3.95 -23.58
CA ALA A 183 -10.75 5.35 -23.88
C ALA A 183 -9.51 5.89 -23.16
N TYR A 184 -9.31 5.48 -21.90
CA TYR A 184 -8.11 5.81 -21.13
C TYR A 184 -6.84 5.18 -21.73
N ALA A 185 -6.90 3.92 -22.17
CA ALA A 185 -5.79 3.25 -22.83
C ALA A 185 -5.41 3.94 -24.17
N ASP A 186 -6.41 4.31 -24.97
CA ASP A 186 -6.20 5.05 -26.22
C ASP A 186 -5.59 6.43 -25.95
N GLN A 187 -6.07 7.14 -24.93
CA GLN A 187 -5.54 8.42 -24.51
C GLN A 187 -4.09 8.32 -24.00
N LYS A 188 -3.77 7.27 -23.22
CA LYS A 188 -2.40 6.99 -22.76
C LYS A 188 -1.47 6.75 -23.95
N ALA A 189 -1.93 6.05 -24.98
CA ALA A 189 -1.15 5.83 -26.21
C ALA A 189 -0.92 7.13 -27.01
N GLU A 190 -1.87 8.07 -27.01
CA GLU A 190 -1.65 9.40 -27.57
C GLU A 190 -0.64 10.22 -26.75
N TRP A 191 -0.73 10.20 -25.42
CA TRP A 191 0.22 10.89 -24.54
C TRP A 191 1.64 10.33 -24.64
N ASP A 192 1.80 9.03 -24.87
CA ASP A 192 3.11 8.42 -25.10
C ASP A 192 3.84 9.01 -26.32
N LYS A 193 3.10 9.49 -27.34
CA LYS A 193 3.70 10.17 -28.50
C LYS A 193 4.24 11.55 -28.15
N LEU A 194 3.72 12.18 -27.08
CA LEU A 194 4.13 13.52 -26.65
C LEU A 194 5.41 13.51 -25.81
N LYS A 195 5.91 12.35 -25.38
CA LYS A 195 7.13 12.23 -24.55
C LYS A 195 8.35 12.96 -25.12
N ASN A 196 8.48 13.02 -26.45
CA ASN A 196 9.59 13.68 -27.15
C ASN A 196 9.15 14.92 -27.94
N ALA A 197 7.89 15.35 -27.79
CA ALA A 197 7.38 16.53 -28.48
C ALA A 197 7.88 17.81 -27.79
N GLU A 198 8.05 18.89 -28.55
CA GLU A 198 8.38 20.18 -27.96
C GLU A 198 7.19 20.69 -27.14
N THR A 199 7.44 21.06 -25.89
CA THR A 199 6.44 21.69 -25.03
C THR A 199 6.27 23.15 -25.44
N VAL A 200 5.31 23.40 -26.32
CA VAL A 200 5.00 24.75 -26.82
C VAL A 200 3.52 25.03 -26.59
N THR A 201 3.20 26.20 -26.05
CA THR A 201 1.82 26.67 -25.88
C THR A 201 1.17 26.95 -27.23
N ALA A 202 -0.17 27.03 -27.26
CA ALA A 202 -0.90 27.36 -28.49
C ALA A 202 -0.51 28.72 -29.11
N ASP A 203 0.03 29.66 -28.31
CA ASP A 203 0.57 30.96 -28.76
C ASP A 203 2.08 30.95 -29.07
N GLY A 204 2.72 29.77 -29.11
CA GLY A 204 4.09 29.60 -29.59
C GLY A 204 5.19 29.80 -28.54
N LYS A 205 4.87 29.84 -27.24
CA LYS A 205 5.87 29.98 -26.17
C LYS A 205 6.33 28.63 -25.67
N HIS A 206 7.65 28.42 -25.66
CA HIS A 206 8.24 27.22 -25.11
C HIS A 206 8.21 27.27 -23.57
N VAL A 207 7.86 26.14 -22.96
CA VAL A 207 7.89 25.96 -21.50
C VAL A 207 8.62 24.67 -21.20
N GLU A 208 9.60 24.73 -20.31
CA GLU A 208 10.33 23.54 -19.87
C GLU A 208 9.49 22.77 -18.85
N LEU A 209 9.29 21.46 -19.07
CA LEU A 209 8.66 20.56 -18.11
C LEU A 209 9.77 19.93 -17.27
N ALA A 210 9.82 20.27 -15.99
CA ALA A 210 10.74 19.70 -15.00
C ALA A 210 10.20 18.40 -14.39
#